data_AF-A0A848TDL0-F1
#
_entry.id   AF-A0A848TDL0-F1
#
_cell.length_a   1.000
_cell.length_b   1.000
_cell.length_c   1.000
_cell.angle_alpha   90.00
_cell.angle_beta   90.00
_cell.angle_gamma   90.00
#
_symmetry.space_group_name_H-M   'P 1'
#
loop_
_entity.id
_entity.type
_entity.pdbx_description
1 polymer ?
#
loop_
_entity_poly.entity_id
_entity_poly.type
_entity_poly.pdbx_seq_one_letter_code
_entity_poly.pdbx_strand_id
1 'polypeptide(L)'
;MTGFNRRRFAFSALAAPAALALPRTGSLWASEHTSFTVRDPLAGYFDFEDRRRILRSTADPVLLELRASMMRPPLCQDVLEIPIQDQAITMPSFYQNNAGWRAAVKPFSAIEHAVSKLAGANLVAHNRGFVDCLVTTLVEWARRDGLANFNHSPRRQQGWFQVESTLFSMALALAAVRPDIQDRVEELEIIDAWLERVATSHFAIPGSRRDVL
;
A
#
# COMPACT_ATOMS: atom_id res chain seq x y z
N MET A 1 28.12 -77.13 -36.11
CA MET A 1 27.49 -77.03 -37.43
C MET A 1 26.75 -75.68 -37.50
N THR A 2 27.15 -74.85 -38.47
CA THR A 2 26.36 -73.80 -39.20
C THR A 2 25.61 -72.74 -38.37
N GLY A 3 25.77 -71.42 -38.54
CA GLY A 3 26.41 -70.55 -39.55
C GLY A 3 26.44 -69.09 -39.03
N PHE A 4 27.37 -68.22 -39.46
CA PHE A 4 27.22 -67.25 -40.59
C PHE A 4 25.84 -66.55 -40.59
N ASN A 5 25.68 -65.23 -40.57
CA ASN A 5 26.41 -64.20 -41.32
C ASN A 5 26.01 -62.79 -40.83
N ARG A 6 26.88 -61.81 -41.08
CA ARG A 6 26.69 -60.36 -40.90
C ARG A 6 25.43 -59.84 -41.60
N ARG A 7 24.80 -58.81 -41.03
CA ARG A 7 24.27 -57.63 -41.76
C ARG A 7 24.01 -56.46 -40.81
N ARG A 8 24.68 -55.34 -41.08
CA ARG A 8 24.33 -54.02 -40.56
C ARG A 8 22.97 -53.63 -41.16
N PHE A 9 22.05 -53.14 -40.34
CA PHE A 9 21.00 -52.23 -40.79
C PHE A 9 20.93 -51.04 -39.86
N ALA A 10 20.99 -49.89 -40.53
CA ALA A 10 20.93 -48.54 -40.00
C ALA A 10 19.50 -48.17 -39.60
N PHE A 11 19.42 -47.38 -38.53
CA PHE A 11 18.47 -46.30 -38.24
C PHE A 11 16.98 -46.49 -38.55
N SER A 12 16.18 -46.41 -37.48
CA SER A 12 15.09 -45.42 -37.39
C SER A 12 14.75 -45.21 -35.91
N ALA A 13 15.42 -44.25 -35.27
CA ALA A 13 14.89 -43.64 -34.07
C ALA A 13 13.72 -42.76 -34.53
N LEU A 14 12.49 -43.18 -34.22
CA LEU A 14 11.34 -42.29 -34.28
C LEU A 14 11.55 -41.23 -33.18
N ALA A 15 12.22 -40.14 -33.55
CA ALA A 15 12.16 -38.90 -32.80
C ALA A 15 10.71 -38.42 -32.90
N ALA A 16 9.91 -38.69 -31.86
CA ALA A 16 8.67 -37.97 -31.66
C ALA A 16 9.03 -36.48 -31.59
N PRO A 17 8.37 -35.60 -32.36
CA PRO A 17 8.56 -34.18 -32.16
C PRO A 17 8.05 -33.88 -30.75
N ALA A 18 8.96 -33.57 -29.84
CA ALA A 18 8.61 -32.79 -28.67
C ALA A 18 8.06 -31.48 -29.24
N ALA A 19 6.73 -31.39 -29.31
CA ALA A 19 6.05 -30.13 -29.53
C ALA A 19 6.59 -29.21 -28.44
N LEU A 20 7.46 -28.28 -28.84
CA LEU A 20 7.83 -27.14 -28.03
C LEU A 20 6.50 -26.46 -27.71
N ALA A 21 6.00 -26.71 -26.50
CA ALA A 21 4.93 -25.92 -25.93
C ALA A 21 5.50 -24.51 -25.80
N LEU A 22 5.26 -23.71 -26.85
CA LEU A 22 5.44 -22.27 -26.77
C LEU A 22 4.67 -21.82 -25.53
N PRO A 23 5.29 -21.06 -24.60
CA PRO A 23 4.56 -20.53 -23.47
C PRO A 23 3.41 -19.70 -24.06
N ARG A 24 2.20 -20.18 -23.83
CA ARG A 24 0.97 -19.47 -24.13
C ARG A 24 1.13 -18.11 -23.44
N THR A 25 1.18 -17.04 -24.23
CA THR A 25 1.20 -15.65 -23.75
C THR A 25 -0.16 -15.31 -23.15
N GLY A 26 -0.56 -16.04 -22.11
CA GLY A 26 -1.60 -15.63 -21.19
C GLY A 26 -0.99 -14.59 -20.28
N SER A 27 -1.59 -13.40 -20.23
CA SER A 27 -1.39 -12.45 -19.16
C SER A 27 -1.40 -13.22 -17.82
N LEU A 28 -0.41 -12.99 -16.95
CA LEU A 28 -0.34 -13.53 -15.58
C LEU A 28 -1.62 -13.25 -14.75
N TRP A 29 -2.51 -12.39 -15.26
CA TRP A 29 -3.76 -11.98 -14.65
C TRP A 29 -4.99 -12.72 -15.18
N ALA A 30 -4.85 -13.61 -16.17
CA ALA A 30 -5.97 -14.29 -16.83
C ALA A 30 -6.18 -15.76 -16.38
N SER A 31 -5.46 -16.23 -15.36
CA SER A 31 -5.60 -17.58 -14.80
C SER A 31 -6.17 -17.52 -13.38
N GLU A 32 -7.31 -18.17 -13.13
CA GLU A 32 -7.80 -18.71 -11.84
C GLU A 32 -7.84 -17.81 -10.57
N HIS A 33 -7.46 -16.54 -10.64
CA HIS A 33 -7.26 -15.63 -9.49
C HIS A 33 -8.34 -14.54 -9.35
N THR A 34 -9.55 -14.72 -9.89
CA THR A 34 -10.59 -13.68 -9.85
C THR A 34 -11.47 -13.72 -8.60
N SER A 35 -11.28 -14.68 -7.69
CA SER A 35 -12.05 -14.79 -6.44
C SER A 35 -11.14 -14.80 -5.20
N PHE A 36 -10.69 -13.62 -4.77
CA PHE A 36 -10.05 -13.45 -3.48
C PHE A 36 -11.06 -12.93 -2.46
N THR A 37 -11.03 -13.49 -1.24
CA THR A 37 -11.83 -13.01 -0.10
C THR A 37 -10.90 -12.60 1.04
N VAL A 38 -11.19 -11.48 1.69
CA VAL A 38 -10.50 -11.10 2.93
C VAL A 38 -10.85 -12.14 4.00
N ARG A 39 -9.84 -12.87 4.50
CA ARG A 39 -10.02 -13.92 5.51
C ARG A 39 -10.01 -13.37 6.94
N ASP A 40 -9.18 -12.35 7.17
CA ASP A 40 -9.02 -11.72 8.47
C ASP A 40 -8.72 -10.22 8.25
N PRO A 41 -9.66 -9.31 8.57
CA PRO A 41 -9.46 -7.87 8.44
C PRO A 41 -8.50 -7.29 9.50
N LEU A 42 -8.10 -8.08 10.50
CA LEU A 42 -7.20 -7.69 11.58
C LEU A 42 -5.77 -8.20 11.38
N ALA A 43 -5.51 -8.97 10.33
CA ALA A 43 -4.20 -9.58 10.08
C ALA A 43 -3.06 -8.54 9.93
N GLY A 44 -3.38 -7.30 9.57
CA GLY A 44 -2.40 -6.27 9.28
C GLY A 44 -1.50 -6.62 8.10
N TYR A 45 -0.29 -6.06 8.09
CA TYR A 45 0.74 -6.33 7.06
C TYR A 45 2.05 -6.88 7.64
N PHE A 46 2.08 -7.13 8.95
CA PHE A 46 3.12 -7.83 9.70
C PHE A 46 2.52 -8.32 11.03
N ASP A 47 3.16 -9.28 11.69
CA ASP A 47 2.75 -9.74 13.02
C ASP A 47 3.05 -8.65 14.05
N PHE A 48 1.99 -7.98 14.50
CA PHE A 48 2.09 -6.82 15.36
C PHE A 48 2.52 -7.17 16.78
N GLU A 49 1.95 -8.23 17.36
CA GLU A 49 2.25 -8.67 18.72
C GLU A 49 3.64 -9.29 18.81
N ASP A 50 4.05 -10.07 17.80
CA ASP A 50 5.41 -10.59 17.74
C ASP A 50 6.44 -9.46 17.57
N ARG A 51 6.15 -8.47 16.73
CA ARG A 51 7.04 -7.31 16.55
C ARG A 51 7.16 -6.49 17.84
N ARG A 52 6.06 -6.27 18.57
CA ARG A 52 6.07 -5.64 19.90
C ARG A 52 6.94 -6.40 20.88
N ARG A 53 6.78 -7.73 20.95
CA ARG A 53 7.56 -8.60 21.81
C ARG A 53 9.06 -8.46 21.53
N ILE A 54 9.46 -8.50 20.25
CA ILE A 54 10.85 -8.31 19.83
C ILE A 54 11.37 -6.93 20.26
N LEU A 55 10.63 -5.84 19.99
CA LEU A 55 11.07 -4.48 20.30
C LEU A 55 11.16 -4.17 21.81
N ARG A 56 10.39 -4.88 22.63
CA ARG A 56 10.44 -4.75 24.10
C ARG A 56 11.71 -5.35 24.70
N SER A 57 12.15 -6.51 24.20
CA SER A 57 13.26 -7.28 24.78
C SER A 57 14.56 -7.26 23.97
N THR A 58 14.60 -6.51 22.87
CA THR A 58 15.78 -6.47 22.01
C THR A 58 17.00 -5.86 22.71
N ALA A 59 18.17 -6.44 22.47
CA ALA A 59 19.48 -5.85 22.79
C ALA A 59 20.23 -5.42 21.52
N ASP A 60 19.63 -5.60 20.34
CA ASP A 60 20.21 -5.17 19.07
C ASP A 60 20.32 -3.62 19.04
N PRO A 61 21.52 -3.06 18.84
CA PRO A 61 21.74 -1.63 18.92
C PRO A 61 20.97 -0.83 17.85
N VAL A 62 20.77 -1.40 16.66
CA VAL A 62 20.00 -0.76 15.58
C VAL A 62 18.53 -0.70 15.96
N LEU A 63 17.97 -1.78 16.49
CA LEU A 63 16.58 -1.79 16.95
C LEU A 63 16.35 -0.88 18.15
N LEU A 64 17.34 -0.75 19.05
CA LEU A 64 17.28 0.20 20.17
C LEU A 64 17.27 1.66 19.68
N GLU A 65 18.10 2.00 18.69
CA GLU A 65 18.11 3.33 18.07
C GLU A 65 16.78 3.64 17.37
N LEU A 66 16.28 2.70 16.56
CA LEU A 66 14.99 2.83 15.88
C LEU A 66 13.85 3.00 16.88
N ARG A 67 13.83 2.23 17.97
CA ARG A 67 12.88 2.39 19.07
C ARG A 67 12.95 3.79 19.68
N ALA A 68 14.14 4.29 19.99
CA ALA A 68 14.31 5.62 20.56
C ALA A 68 13.85 6.75 19.62
N SER A 69 14.04 6.58 18.31
CA SER A 69 13.54 7.50 17.28
C SER A 69 12.01 7.52 17.23
N MET A 70 11.37 6.34 17.26
CA MET A 70 9.91 6.20 17.20
C MET A 70 9.21 6.72 18.46
N MET A 71 9.91 6.80 19.60
CA MET A 71 9.40 7.41 20.83
C MET A 71 9.30 8.95 20.78
N ARG A 72 9.52 9.57 19.61
CA ARG A 72 9.37 11.02 19.38
C ARG A 72 8.32 11.29 18.29
N PRO A 73 7.06 10.89 18.47
CA PRO A 73 5.99 11.22 17.53
C PRO A 73 5.70 12.73 17.52
N PRO A 74 5.02 13.25 16.47
CA PRO A 74 4.52 14.63 16.48
C PRO A 74 3.50 14.83 17.62
N LEU A 75 3.34 16.08 18.06
CA LEU A 75 2.28 16.44 19.00
C LEU A 75 0.93 16.33 18.31
N CYS A 76 -0.09 15.85 19.01
CA CYS A 76 -1.40 15.62 18.38
C CYS A 76 -2.03 16.90 17.83
N GLN A 77 -1.90 18.01 18.56
CA GLN A 77 -2.38 19.31 18.10
C GLN A 77 -1.77 19.69 16.73
N ASP A 78 -0.46 19.47 16.54
CA ASP A 78 0.24 19.79 15.29
C ASP A 78 -0.26 18.90 14.14
N VAL A 79 -0.62 17.65 14.43
CA VAL A 79 -1.19 16.73 13.44
C VAL A 79 -2.59 17.17 13.02
N LEU A 80 -3.42 17.59 13.98
CA LEU A 80 -4.78 18.06 13.73
C LEU A 80 -4.81 19.40 12.98
N GLU A 81 -3.74 20.18 13.05
CA GLU A 81 -3.56 21.42 12.28
C GLU A 81 -3.13 21.18 10.82
N ILE A 82 -2.75 19.96 10.43
CA ILE A 82 -2.37 19.66 9.05
C ILE A 82 -3.59 19.87 8.14
N PRO A 83 -3.48 20.73 7.10
CA PRO A 83 -4.61 21.03 6.25
C PRO A 83 -5.18 19.78 5.55
N ILE A 84 -6.45 19.51 5.80
CA ILE A 84 -7.19 18.44 5.12
C ILE A 84 -7.33 18.81 3.64
N GLN A 85 -7.01 17.85 2.77
CA GLN A 85 -7.04 18.03 1.32
C GLN A 85 -8.44 17.68 0.79
N ASP A 86 -9.43 18.51 1.12
CA ASP A 86 -10.85 18.36 0.75
C ASP A 86 -11.29 19.22 -0.44
N GLN A 87 -10.37 19.98 -1.02
CA GLN A 87 -10.57 20.74 -2.25
C GLN A 87 -10.07 19.94 -3.47
N ALA A 88 -10.37 20.44 -4.68
CA ALA A 88 -9.87 19.83 -5.90
C ALA A 88 -8.33 19.74 -5.92
N ILE A 89 -7.81 18.52 -5.87
CA ILE A 89 -6.37 18.26 -5.81
C ILE A 89 -5.79 18.39 -7.22
N THR A 90 -5.05 19.47 -7.42
CA THR A 90 -4.23 19.69 -8.62
C THR A 90 -2.77 19.83 -8.24
N MET A 91 -1.94 18.88 -8.68
CA MET A 91 -0.52 18.89 -8.41
C MET A 91 0.26 19.40 -9.64
N PRO A 92 1.16 20.38 -9.48
CA PRO A 92 2.09 20.76 -10.54
C PRO A 92 2.97 19.59 -10.97
N SER A 93 3.49 19.61 -12.20
CA SER A 93 4.38 18.56 -12.68
C SER A 93 5.71 18.60 -11.93
N PHE A 94 6.13 17.44 -11.40
CA PHE A 94 7.45 17.28 -10.78
C PHE A 94 8.59 17.68 -11.73
N TYR A 95 8.48 17.30 -13.01
CA TYR A 95 9.52 17.50 -14.01
C TYR A 95 9.51 18.90 -14.64
N GLN A 96 8.34 19.57 -14.72
CA GLN A 96 8.22 20.88 -15.38
C GLN A 96 8.14 22.05 -14.40
N ASN A 97 7.61 21.84 -13.20
CA ASN A 97 7.50 22.85 -12.14
C ASN A 97 7.80 22.23 -10.77
N ASN A 98 9.07 21.88 -10.56
CA ASN A 98 9.52 21.22 -9.34
C ASN A 98 9.28 22.07 -8.07
N ALA A 99 9.44 23.39 -8.15
CA ALA A 99 9.21 24.29 -7.02
C ALA A 99 7.73 24.33 -6.62
N GLY A 100 6.83 24.45 -7.61
CA GLY A 100 5.38 24.38 -7.37
C GLY A 100 4.95 23.01 -6.86
N TRP A 101 5.50 21.93 -7.41
CA TRP A 101 5.24 20.57 -6.91
C TRP A 101 5.70 20.42 -5.46
N ARG A 102 6.92 20.88 -5.12
CA ARG A 102 7.44 20.85 -3.74
C ARG A 102 6.59 21.68 -2.77
N ALA A 103 5.96 22.75 -3.22
CA ALA A 103 5.04 23.51 -2.39
C ALA A 103 3.72 22.75 -2.17
N ALA A 104 3.17 22.19 -3.25
CA ALA A 104 1.89 21.47 -3.23
C ALA A 104 1.95 20.13 -2.47
N VAL A 105 3.09 19.42 -2.50
CA VAL A 105 3.24 18.11 -1.84
C VAL A 105 3.31 18.21 -0.31
N LYS A 106 3.73 19.36 0.23
CA LYS A 106 4.00 19.54 1.67
C LYS A 106 2.89 19.06 2.61
N PRO A 107 1.62 19.47 2.47
CA PRO A 107 0.57 19.01 3.37
C PRO A 107 0.35 17.50 3.30
N PHE A 108 0.49 16.89 2.11
CA PHE A 108 0.39 15.45 1.94
C PHE A 108 1.54 14.71 2.64
N SER A 109 2.79 15.12 2.40
CA SER A 109 3.93 14.52 3.08
C SER A 109 3.89 14.73 4.60
N ALA A 110 3.35 15.86 5.06
CA ALA A 110 3.17 16.12 6.49
C ALA A 110 2.23 15.09 7.13
N ILE A 111 1.06 14.85 6.52
CA ILE A 111 0.11 13.87 7.06
C ILE A 111 0.64 12.44 6.94
N GLU A 112 1.25 12.07 5.81
CA GLU A 112 1.87 10.75 5.58
C GLU A 112 2.92 10.44 6.65
N HIS A 113 3.80 11.40 6.94
CA HIS A 113 4.79 11.26 8.01
C HIS A 113 4.15 11.21 9.39
N ALA A 114 3.13 12.04 9.65
CA ALA A 114 2.48 12.12 10.96
C ALA A 114 1.78 10.81 11.32
N VAL A 115 0.93 10.27 10.43
CA VAL A 115 0.20 9.02 10.69
C VAL A 115 1.15 7.84 10.84
N SER A 116 2.21 7.77 10.03
CA SER A 116 3.24 6.74 10.14
C SER A 116 4.00 6.81 11.46
N LYS A 117 4.35 8.01 11.93
CA LYS A 117 5.02 8.20 13.23
C LYS A 117 4.11 7.87 14.40
N LEU A 118 2.82 8.21 14.35
CA LEU A 118 1.86 7.86 15.40
C LEU A 118 1.69 6.33 15.50
N ALA A 119 1.53 5.64 14.36
CA ALA A 119 1.45 4.18 14.33
C ALA A 119 2.75 3.52 14.83
N GLY A 120 3.92 4.00 14.38
CA GLY A 120 5.23 3.52 14.82
C GLY A 120 5.47 3.76 16.32
N ALA A 121 5.06 4.91 16.84
CA ALA A 121 5.14 5.20 18.27
C ALA A 121 4.24 4.27 19.08
N ASN A 122 3.02 3.96 18.61
CA ASN A 122 2.14 2.99 19.25
C ASN A 122 2.73 1.57 19.23
N LEU A 123 3.37 1.16 18.13
CA LEU A 123 4.06 -0.13 18.05
C LEU A 123 5.13 -0.28 19.15
N VAL A 124 5.85 0.80 19.45
CA VAL A 124 6.97 0.76 20.41
C VAL A 124 6.54 1.04 21.85
N ALA A 125 5.66 2.01 22.06
CA ALA A 125 5.25 2.49 23.39
C ALA A 125 4.02 1.78 23.95
N HIS A 126 3.14 1.26 23.09
CA HIS A 126 1.79 0.83 23.44
C HIS A 126 1.03 1.90 24.24
N ASN A 127 0.98 3.12 23.69
CA ASN A 127 0.35 4.27 24.31
C ASN A 127 -0.91 4.65 23.54
N ARG A 128 -2.05 4.55 24.22
CA ARG A 128 -3.38 4.84 23.65
C ARG A 128 -3.51 6.27 23.12
N GLY A 129 -2.78 7.24 23.68
CA GLY A 129 -2.82 8.62 23.19
C GLY A 129 -2.35 8.79 21.74
N PHE A 130 -1.39 7.98 21.26
CA PHE A 130 -0.96 8.03 19.85
C PHE A 130 -2.03 7.46 18.93
N VAL A 131 -2.69 6.41 19.38
CA VAL A 131 -3.77 5.73 18.68
C VAL A 131 -5.00 6.65 18.60
N ASP A 132 -5.39 7.26 19.73
CA ASP A 132 -6.50 8.21 19.78
C ASP A 132 -6.26 9.39 18.84
N CYS A 133 -5.03 9.92 18.80
CA CYS A 133 -4.67 10.98 17.88
C CYS A 133 -4.80 10.55 16.41
N LEU A 134 -4.28 9.37 16.07
CA LEU A 134 -4.35 8.82 14.71
C LEU A 134 -5.81 8.63 14.27
N VAL A 135 -6.64 7.98 15.10
CA VAL A 135 -8.06 7.75 14.80
C VAL A 135 -8.80 9.07 14.66
N THR A 136 -8.61 10.02 15.59
CA THR A 136 -9.25 11.36 15.51
C THR A 136 -8.86 12.07 14.22
N THR A 137 -7.58 12.04 13.86
CA THR A 137 -7.10 12.63 12.61
C THR A 137 -7.80 12.00 11.40
N LEU A 138 -7.87 10.67 11.32
CA LEU A 138 -8.51 9.97 10.20
C LEU A 138 -10.02 10.24 10.12
N VAL A 139 -10.71 10.33 11.26
CA VAL A 139 -12.14 10.71 11.30
C VAL A 139 -12.36 12.11 10.72
N GLU A 140 -11.53 13.09 11.07
CA GLU A 140 -11.68 14.45 10.55
C GLU A 140 -11.40 14.53 9.05
N TRP A 141 -10.41 13.79 8.55
CA TRP A 141 -10.18 13.64 7.12
C TRP A 141 -11.36 12.96 6.41
N ALA A 142 -11.92 11.90 6.99
CA ALA A 142 -13.05 11.18 6.45
C ALA A 142 -14.33 12.03 6.40
N ARG A 143 -14.63 12.79 7.46
CA ARG A 143 -15.80 13.67 7.57
C ARG A 143 -15.81 14.79 6.53
N ARG A 144 -14.63 15.26 6.14
CA ARG A 144 -14.45 16.29 5.12
C ARG A 144 -14.22 15.72 3.72
N ASP A 145 -14.37 14.41 3.55
CA ASP A 145 -14.15 13.70 2.29
C ASP A 145 -12.78 14.02 1.68
N GLY A 146 -11.75 14.09 2.53
CA GLY A 146 -10.39 14.36 2.12
C GLY A 146 -9.91 13.37 1.07
N LEU A 147 -9.10 13.82 0.13
CA LEU A 147 -8.59 13.02 -1.00
C LEU A 147 -9.65 12.56 -2.01
N ALA A 148 -10.93 12.85 -1.84
CA ALA A 148 -11.97 12.35 -2.74
C ALA A 148 -11.99 13.07 -4.10
N ASN A 149 -11.54 14.33 -4.16
CA ASN A 149 -11.58 15.14 -5.37
C ASN A 149 -10.16 15.39 -5.92
N PHE A 150 -9.77 14.63 -6.94
CA PHE A 150 -8.46 14.77 -7.58
C PHE A 150 -8.54 14.80 -9.10
N ASN A 151 -7.64 15.56 -9.71
CA ASN A 151 -7.47 15.61 -11.15
C ASN A 151 -6.79 14.34 -11.67
N HIS A 152 -7.39 13.74 -12.69
CA HIS A 152 -6.72 12.80 -13.57
C HIS A 152 -6.91 13.21 -15.04
N SER A 153 -5.79 13.40 -15.74
CA SER A 153 -5.74 13.38 -17.20
C SER A 153 -4.36 12.85 -17.64
N PRO A 154 -4.20 12.37 -18.89
CA PRO A 154 -2.91 11.86 -19.36
C PRO A 154 -1.72 12.83 -19.18
N ARG A 155 -1.99 14.13 -19.11
CA ARG A 155 -0.97 15.18 -18.90
C ARG A 155 -0.92 15.74 -17.47
N ARG A 156 -1.84 15.33 -16.58
CA ARG A 156 -2.01 15.84 -15.21
C ARG A 156 -2.30 14.71 -14.21
N GLN A 157 -1.45 13.69 -14.19
CA GLN A 157 -1.62 12.50 -13.33
C GLN A 157 -1.09 12.69 -11.90
N GLN A 158 -0.35 13.77 -11.63
CA GLN A 158 0.35 13.95 -10.35
C GLN A 158 -0.59 14.04 -9.13
N GLY A 159 -1.81 14.56 -9.30
CA GLY A 159 -2.82 14.55 -8.23
C GLY A 159 -3.28 13.13 -7.90
N TRP A 160 -3.54 12.32 -8.93
CA TRP A 160 -3.91 10.91 -8.79
C TRP A 160 -2.82 10.08 -8.10
N PHE A 161 -1.54 10.27 -8.45
CA PHE A 161 -0.42 9.61 -7.77
C PHE A 161 -0.27 10.05 -6.32
N GLN A 162 -0.49 11.33 -6.02
CA GLN A 162 -0.40 11.81 -4.65
C GLN A 162 -1.50 11.19 -3.77
N VAL A 163 -2.73 11.13 -4.28
CA VAL A 163 -3.84 10.51 -3.57
C VAL A 163 -3.53 9.05 -3.25
N GLU A 164 -2.93 8.30 -4.19
CA GLU A 164 -2.49 6.92 -3.95
C GLU A 164 -1.54 6.82 -2.74
N SER A 165 -0.47 7.62 -2.75
CA SER A 165 0.55 7.63 -1.70
C SER A 165 -0.05 7.97 -0.32
N THR A 166 -0.88 9.00 -0.28
CA THR A 166 -1.43 9.50 0.99
C THR A 166 -2.49 8.56 1.54
N LEU A 167 -3.40 8.07 0.69
CA LEU A 167 -4.41 7.09 1.07
C LEU A 167 -3.76 5.80 1.57
N PHE A 168 -2.73 5.31 0.87
CA PHE A 168 -1.98 4.14 1.29
C PHE A 168 -1.33 4.33 2.66
N SER A 169 -0.67 5.46 2.90
CA SER A 169 -0.01 5.76 4.17
C SER A 169 -0.99 5.78 5.35
N MET A 170 -2.17 6.38 5.16
CA MET A 170 -3.25 6.43 6.15
C MET A 170 -3.83 5.06 6.44
N ALA A 171 -4.13 4.28 5.39
CA ALA A 171 -4.64 2.92 5.53
C ALA A 171 -3.63 1.99 6.21
N LEU A 172 -2.34 2.13 5.89
CA LEU A 172 -1.27 1.35 6.49
C LEU A 172 -1.10 1.68 7.99
N ALA A 173 -1.13 2.96 8.34
CA ALA A 173 -1.10 3.40 9.74
C ALA A 173 -2.31 2.87 10.52
N LEU A 174 -3.52 2.94 9.94
CA LEU A 174 -4.73 2.39 10.54
C LEU A 174 -4.61 0.88 10.75
N ALA A 175 -4.17 0.13 9.73
CA ALA A 175 -4.00 -1.31 9.80
C ALA A 175 -3.01 -1.72 10.92
N ALA A 176 -1.95 -0.93 11.14
CA ALA A 176 -0.99 -1.17 12.21
C ALA A 176 -1.56 -0.94 13.62
N VAL A 177 -2.59 -0.12 13.80
CA VAL A 177 -3.19 0.14 15.13
C VAL A 177 -4.56 -0.50 15.31
N ARG A 178 -5.15 -1.06 14.24
CA ARG A 178 -6.50 -1.63 14.24
C ARG A 178 -6.75 -2.62 15.38
N PRO A 179 -5.82 -3.53 15.73
CA PRO A 179 -6.01 -4.44 16.88
C PRO A 179 -6.27 -3.72 18.22
N ASP A 180 -5.77 -2.49 18.40
CA ASP A 180 -5.87 -1.74 19.65
C ASP A 180 -7.12 -0.85 19.73
N ILE A 181 -7.95 -0.77 18.68
CA ILE A 181 -9.10 0.16 18.56
C ILE A 181 -10.42 -0.53 18.23
N GLN A 182 -10.55 -1.81 18.51
CA GLN A 182 -11.78 -2.57 18.24
C GLN A 182 -13.00 -2.05 19.01
N ASP A 183 -12.80 -1.23 20.04
CA ASP A 183 -13.84 -0.56 20.81
C ASP A 183 -14.34 0.76 20.18
N ARG A 184 -13.73 1.22 19.08
CA ARG A 184 -14.04 2.48 18.37
C ARG A 184 -14.87 2.25 17.11
N VAL A 185 -15.97 1.52 17.25
CA VAL A 185 -16.75 0.99 16.13
C VAL A 185 -17.27 2.11 15.21
N GLU A 186 -17.86 3.16 15.77
CA GLU A 186 -18.43 4.27 14.99
C GLU A 186 -17.36 5.02 14.19
N GLU A 187 -16.20 5.30 14.80
CA GLU A 187 -15.09 5.95 14.10
C GLU A 187 -14.52 5.04 13.01
N LEU A 188 -14.38 3.74 13.27
CA LEU A 188 -13.91 2.77 12.28
C LEU A 188 -14.84 2.67 11.09
N GLU A 189 -16.16 2.66 11.29
CA GLU A 189 -17.14 2.67 10.19
C GLU A 189 -17.01 3.91 9.30
N ILE A 190 -16.82 5.10 9.91
CA ILE A 190 -16.61 6.35 9.19
C ILE A 190 -15.32 6.29 8.35
N ILE A 191 -14.22 5.83 8.96
CA ILE A 191 -12.92 5.75 8.30
C ILE A 191 -12.94 4.71 7.18
N ASP A 192 -13.51 3.51 7.42
CA ASP A 192 -13.53 2.42 6.45
C ASP A 192 -14.38 2.77 5.23
N ALA A 193 -15.57 3.34 5.44
CA ALA A 193 -16.42 3.80 4.36
C ALA A 193 -15.71 4.89 3.52
N TRP A 194 -14.94 5.77 4.15
CA TRP A 194 -14.17 6.79 3.42
C TRP A 194 -13.01 6.20 2.64
N LEU A 195 -12.16 5.38 3.27
CA LEU A 195 -11.03 4.72 2.60
C LEU A 195 -11.49 3.89 1.39
N GLU A 196 -12.57 3.12 1.55
CA GLU A 196 -13.16 2.31 0.48
C GLU A 196 -13.64 3.18 -0.70
N ARG A 197 -14.38 4.27 -0.41
CA ARG A 197 -14.88 5.18 -1.46
C ARG A 197 -13.75 5.83 -2.25
N VAL A 198 -12.73 6.37 -1.54
CA VAL A 198 -11.60 7.03 -2.21
C VAL A 198 -10.78 6.02 -2.99
N ALA A 199 -10.50 4.84 -2.44
CA ALA A 199 -9.78 3.77 -3.12
C ALA A 199 -10.53 3.31 -4.38
N THR A 200 -11.84 3.07 -4.28
CA THR A 200 -12.67 2.66 -5.43
C THR A 200 -12.66 3.72 -6.53
N SER A 201 -12.78 4.99 -6.16
CA SER A 201 -12.73 6.11 -7.11
C SER A 201 -11.35 6.23 -7.78
N HIS A 202 -10.27 5.98 -7.03
CA HIS A 202 -8.90 5.96 -7.55
C HIS A 202 -8.66 4.82 -8.53
N PHE A 203 -9.04 3.59 -8.16
CA PHE A 203 -8.87 2.39 -8.99
C PHE A 203 -9.78 2.32 -10.21
N ALA A 204 -10.89 3.08 -10.23
CA ALA A 204 -11.76 3.20 -11.40
C ALA A 204 -11.04 3.83 -12.61
N ILE A 205 -9.90 4.49 -12.38
CA ILE A 205 -9.10 5.15 -13.41
C ILE A 205 -7.96 4.24 -13.87
N PRO A 206 -7.89 3.85 -15.16
CA PRO A 206 -6.81 3.00 -15.66
C PRO A 206 -5.45 3.71 -15.64
N GLY A 207 -4.45 3.11 -15.00
CA GLY A 207 -3.08 3.66 -14.95
C GLY A 207 -2.36 3.66 -16.32
N SER A 208 -2.81 2.83 -17.26
CA SER A 208 -2.41 2.93 -18.67
C SER A 208 -3.44 2.26 -19.59
N ARG A 209 -4.02 3.06 -20.50
CA ARG A 209 -4.40 2.55 -21.81
C ARG A 209 -3.68 3.47 -22.79
N ARG A 210 -2.73 2.92 -23.56
CA ARG A 210 -2.31 3.59 -24.78
C ARG A 210 -3.59 3.72 -25.60
N ASP A 211 -4.06 4.94 -25.82
CA ASP A 211 -4.92 5.17 -26.97
C ASP A 211 -4.09 4.70 -28.16
N VAL A 212 -4.51 3.55 -28.70
CA VAL A 212 -4.03 3.07 -29.99
C VAL A 212 -4.47 4.13 -30.99
N LEU A 213 -3.57 5.04 -31.31
CA LEU A 213 -3.59 5.79 -32.56
C LEU A 213 -3.00 4.90 -33.65
#